data_AF-A0A2H3DE82-F1
#
_entry.id   AF-A0A2H3DE82-F1
#
_cell.length_a   1.000
_cell.length_b   1.000
_cell.length_c   1.000
_cell.angle_alpha   90.00
_cell.angle_beta   90.00
_cell.angle_gamma   90.00
#
_symmetry.space_group_name_H-M   'P 1'
#
loop_
_entity.id
_entity.type
_entity.pdbx_description
1 polymer ?
#
loop_
_entity_poly.entity_id
_entity_poly.type
_entity_poly.pdbx_seq_one_letter_code
_entity_poly.pdbx_strand_id
1 'polypeptide(L)'
;MAMSSFKDEATMKKVKAAAGDSVKDDIQEQDRQEFKDARKFVSGQCTKDTAKVKTLGTDPGIIFVPASNSIPQDQPLNSAPILAPVPAPSPAPASPPAVDPDAVVNINRRLDALIGPIEDMTKDNNALKNKVATLKDKVGEQDAEITVLKDKMAGLEKLSGKQEAEITVLKDRVAALERLSEEQDAAYEDIHGWLVTNDIKYMDRLRLRQILDMGQARLARFANLPIDPAQSRYAVALSRAWRAHLAGCADNDYRLQTARQLLIDCPDVETTSMSDGSLRLFTEYPSDIRTPESRRSHCAPCTGDYNDIQ
;
A
#
# COMPACT_ATOMS: atom_id res chain seq x y z
N MET A 1 -59.13 31.50 -28.13
CA MET A 1 -57.81 31.30 -27.51
C MET A 1 -57.34 29.90 -27.85
N ALA A 2 -56.65 29.78 -28.98
CA ALA A 2 -55.99 28.57 -29.43
C ALA A 2 -54.58 29.00 -29.79
N MET A 3 -53.57 28.30 -29.24
CA MET A 3 -52.17 28.18 -29.70
C MET A 3 -51.29 27.90 -28.48
N SER A 4 -50.85 26.64 -28.31
CA SER A 4 -49.52 26.28 -27.76
C SER A 4 -49.51 24.79 -27.36
N SER A 5 -49.26 23.87 -28.30
CA SER A 5 -48.99 22.46 -27.95
C SER A 5 -48.26 21.64 -29.04
N PHE A 6 -47.46 22.27 -29.92
CA PHE A 6 -46.82 21.54 -31.04
C PHE A 6 -45.28 21.55 -31.05
N LYS A 7 -44.61 22.01 -29.98
CA LYS A 7 -43.14 22.13 -29.96
C LYS A 7 -42.37 20.97 -29.30
N ASP A 8 -43.02 20.08 -28.56
CA ASP A 8 -42.28 19.09 -27.74
C ASP A 8 -42.10 17.71 -28.40
N GLU A 9 -42.87 17.36 -29.42
CA GLU A 9 -42.77 16.03 -30.04
C GLU A 9 -41.60 15.94 -31.05
N ALA A 10 -41.22 17.07 -31.66
CA ALA A 10 -40.14 17.13 -32.64
C ALA A 10 -38.73 17.06 -32.02
N THR A 11 -38.59 17.48 -30.76
CA THR A 11 -37.31 17.44 -30.03
C THR A 11 -37.03 16.06 -29.45
N MET A 12 -38.05 15.35 -28.96
CA MET A 12 -37.90 14.00 -28.39
C MET A 12 -37.47 12.95 -29.44
N LYS A 13 -37.95 13.05 -30.69
CA LYS A 13 -37.53 12.15 -31.79
C LYS A 13 -36.07 12.34 -32.21
N LYS A 14 -35.53 13.57 -32.14
CA LYS A 14 -34.11 13.84 -32.47
C LYS A 14 -33.16 13.33 -31.39
N VAL A 15 -33.56 13.38 -30.11
CA VAL A 15 -32.75 12.84 -29.00
C VAL A 15 -32.69 11.31 -29.06
N LYS A 16 -33.79 10.63 -29.45
CA LYS A 16 -33.79 9.16 -29.62
C LYS A 16 -32.96 8.67 -30.80
N ALA A 17 -32.85 9.46 -31.87
CA ALA A 17 -31.98 9.11 -33.01
C ALA A 17 -30.49 9.28 -32.66
N ALA A 18 -30.13 10.33 -31.91
CA ALA A 18 -28.73 10.58 -31.53
C ALA A 18 -28.19 9.58 -30.48
N ALA A 19 -29.05 8.99 -29.65
CA ALA A 19 -28.63 7.98 -28.66
C ALA A 19 -28.47 6.56 -29.24
N GLY A 20 -29.05 6.28 -30.42
CA GLY A 20 -28.96 4.97 -31.08
C GLY A 20 -27.62 4.73 -31.78
N ASP A 21 -26.96 5.79 -32.24
CA ASP A 21 -25.68 5.68 -32.98
C ASP A 21 -24.45 5.68 -32.08
N SER A 22 -24.53 6.15 -30.82
CA SER A 22 -23.36 6.23 -29.93
C SER A 22 -23.03 4.95 -29.16
N VAL A 23 -23.84 3.90 -29.25
CA VAL A 23 -23.67 2.67 -28.42
C VAL A 23 -23.17 1.47 -29.22
N LYS A 24 -23.05 1.58 -30.55
CA LYS A 24 -22.65 0.44 -31.40
C LYS A 24 -21.17 0.34 -31.73
N ASP A 25 -20.39 1.41 -31.60
CA ASP A 25 -19.05 1.43 -32.21
C ASP A 25 -17.87 1.19 -31.25
N ASP A 26 -18.05 1.24 -29.93
CA ASP A 26 -16.89 1.26 -29.01
C ASP A 26 -16.61 -0.03 -28.22
N ILE A 27 -17.47 -1.06 -28.24
CA ILE A 27 -17.33 -2.20 -27.30
C ILE A 27 -17.04 -3.56 -27.97
N GLN A 28 -17.13 -3.73 -29.29
CA GLN A 28 -17.02 -5.08 -29.88
C GLN A 28 -15.74 -5.41 -30.66
N GLU A 29 -14.97 -4.43 -31.14
CA GLU A 29 -13.82 -4.74 -32.02
C GLU A 29 -12.49 -4.83 -31.26
N GLN A 30 -12.28 -4.00 -30.22
CA GLN A 30 -11.02 -3.98 -29.47
C GLN A 30 -10.86 -5.21 -28.56
N ASP A 31 -11.93 -5.61 -27.86
CA ASP A 31 -11.96 -6.82 -27.03
C ASP A 31 -11.79 -8.10 -27.87
N ARG A 32 -12.31 -8.12 -29.11
CA ARG A 32 -12.16 -9.28 -30.01
C ARG A 32 -10.72 -9.52 -30.47
N GLN A 33 -9.90 -8.47 -30.51
CA GLN A 33 -8.52 -8.57 -30.93
C GLN A 33 -7.61 -9.02 -29.77
N GLU A 34 -7.89 -8.58 -28.54
CA GLU A 34 -7.14 -8.94 -27.34
C GLU A 34 -7.24 -10.45 -27.02
N PHE A 35 -8.41 -11.06 -27.26
CA PHE A 35 -8.57 -12.53 -27.11
C PHE A 35 -7.86 -13.37 -28.18
N LYS A 36 -7.54 -12.81 -29.35
CA LYS A 36 -6.77 -13.53 -30.38
C LYS A 36 -5.28 -13.58 -30.07
N ASP A 37 -4.74 -12.55 -29.41
CA ASP A 37 -3.33 -12.49 -29.05
C ASP A 37 -3.01 -13.34 -27.81
N ALA A 38 -3.96 -13.49 -26.87
CA ALA A 38 -3.80 -14.38 -25.72
C ALA A 38 -3.62 -15.88 -26.11
N ARG A 39 -4.12 -16.29 -27.28
CA ARG A 39 -4.01 -17.68 -27.76
C ARG A 39 -2.62 -18.05 -28.29
N LYS A 40 -1.70 -17.09 -28.44
CA LYS A 40 -0.34 -17.34 -28.93
C LYS A 40 0.70 -17.68 -27.85
N PHE A 41 0.33 -17.66 -26.56
CA PHE A 41 1.31 -17.90 -25.48
C PHE A 41 1.42 -19.35 -24.99
N VAL A 42 0.66 -20.30 -25.54
CA VAL A 42 0.76 -21.73 -25.16
C VAL A 42 1.42 -22.54 -26.27
N SER A 43 2.70 -22.28 -26.54
CA SER A 43 3.61 -23.22 -27.21
C SER A 43 5.07 -22.75 -27.07
N GLY A 44 5.52 -22.54 -25.84
CA GLY A 44 6.92 -22.28 -25.51
C GLY A 44 7.51 -23.49 -24.78
N GLN A 45 8.46 -24.15 -25.44
CA GLN A 45 9.14 -25.37 -25.00
C GLN A 45 9.69 -25.29 -23.57
N CYS A 46 9.34 -26.29 -22.76
CA CYS A 46 10.06 -26.63 -21.54
C CYS A 46 11.35 -27.38 -21.93
N THR A 47 12.44 -26.65 -22.16
CA THR A 47 13.78 -27.25 -22.15
C THR A 47 14.38 -27.11 -20.77
N LYS A 48 14.58 -28.27 -20.15
CA LYS A 48 15.45 -28.52 -19.00
C LYS A 48 16.74 -27.70 -19.11
N ASP A 49 17.01 -26.87 -18.10
CA ASP A 49 18.38 -26.45 -17.82
C ASP A 49 18.77 -26.89 -16.40
N THR A 50 19.59 -27.93 -16.40
CA THR A 50 20.26 -28.49 -15.23
C THR A 50 21.51 -27.66 -14.94
N ALA A 51 21.60 -27.15 -13.72
CA ALA A 51 22.83 -26.92 -12.96
C ALA A 51 23.99 -26.16 -13.63
N LYS A 52 24.19 -24.89 -13.24
CA LYS A 52 25.52 -24.35 -12.82
C LYS A 52 25.36 -23.21 -11.82
N VAL A 53 25.39 -23.52 -10.54
CA VAL A 53 25.77 -22.56 -9.48
C VAL A 53 27.26 -22.31 -9.63
N LYS A 54 27.64 -21.13 -10.13
CA LYS A 54 29.00 -20.59 -10.02
C LYS A 54 28.96 -19.43 -9.03
N THR A 55 29.32 -19.75 -7.80
CA THR A 55 29.87 -18.82 -6.82
C THR A 55 31.10 -18.11 -7.41
N LEU A 56 31.04 -16.79 -7.53
CA LEU A 56 32.20 -15.92 -7.76
C LEU A 56 31.88 -14.53 -7.17
N GLY A 57 31.82 -14.50 -5.84
CA GLY A 57 31.88 -13.28 -5.05
C GLY A 57 33.18 -13.31 -4.27
N THR A 58 34.26 -12.84 -4.88
CA THR A 58 35.47 -12.45 -4.15
C THR A 58 36.09 -11.33 -4.94
N ASP A 59 35.67 -10.12 -4.62
CA ASP A 59 36.31 -8.89 -5.03
C ASP A 59 37.38 -8.58 -3.96
N PRO A 60 38.68 -8.70 -4.25
CA PRO A 60 39.70 -8.35 -3.28
C PRO A 60 40.23 -6.96 -3.59
N GLY A 61 40.17 -6.09 -2.59
CA GLY A 61 41.16 -5.03 -2.47
C GLY A 61 40.67 -3.61 -2.71
N ILE A 62 39.88 -3.09 -1.77
CA ILE A 62 40.08 -1.69 -1.38
C ILE A 62 41.23 -1.70 -0.36
N ILE A 63 42.43 -1.39 -0.84
CA ILE A 63 43.62 -1.19 -0.01
C ILE A 63 43.40 0.13 0.75
N PHE A 64 43.08 0.04 2.04
CA PHE A 64 43.26 1.17 2.95
C PHE A 64 44.76 1.38 3.15
N VAL A 65 45.30 2.42 2.53
CA VAL A 65 46.63 2.95 2.83
C VAL A 65 46.55 3.61 4.21
N PRO A 66 47.30 3.12 5.22
CA PRO A 66 47.43 3.86 6.47
C PRO A 66 48.32 5.06 6.19
N ALA A 67 47.79 6.27 6.37
CA ALA A 67 48.63 7.45 6.43
C ALA A 67 49.57 7.31 7.65
N SER A 68 50.86 7.26 7.39
CA SER A 68 51.92 7.32 8.40
C SER A 68 51.87 8.69 9.08
N ASN A 69 51.16 8.78 10.21
CA ASN A 69 51.32 9.89 11.14
C ASN A 69 52.63 9.68 11.91
N SER A 70 53.73 10.04 11.27
CA SER A 70 55.01 10.27 11.92
C SER A 70 54.90 11.55 12.76
N ILE A 71 54.56 11.37 14.02
CA ILE A 71 54.68 12.39 15.08
C ILE A 71 56.18 12.71 15.21
N PRO A 72 56.62 13.97 15.11
CA PRO A 72 57.94 14.37 15.58
C PRO A 72 57.97 14.17 17.09
N GLN A 73 58.74 13.17 17.51
CA GLN A 73 59.03 12.90 18.90
C GLN A 73 59.85 14.09 19.43
N ASP A 74 59.21 14.95 20.23
CA ASP A 74 59.89 16.03 20.94
C ASP A 74 61.06 15.46 21.74
N GLN A 75 62.27 15.86 21.35
CA GLN A 75 63.49 15.63 22.10
C GLN A 75 63.37 16.31 23.47
N PRO A 76 63.51 15.59 24.60
CA PRO A 76 63.84 16.25 25.85
C PRO A 76 65.31 16.69 25.76
N LEU A 77 65.53 18.01 25.66
CA LEU A 77 66.84 18.61 25.92
C LEU A 77 67.21 18.38 27.39
N ASN A 78 67.83 17.24 27.67
CA ASN A 78 68.58 16.98 28.88
C ASN A 78 69.73 18.00 28.96
N SER A 79 69.53 19.07 29.74
CA SER A 79 70.62 19.95 30.16
C SER A 79 71.33 19.32 31.36
N ALA A 80 72.44 18.64 31.11
CA ALA A 80 73.43 18.33 32.14
C ALA A 80 74.17 19.63 32.55
N PRO A 81 74.51 19.81 33.83
CA PRO A 81 75.29 20.96 34.27
C PRO A 81 76.75 20.77 33.88
N ILE A 82 77.22 21.53 32.89
CA ILE A 82 78.65 21.62 32.58
C ILE A 82 79.28 22.53 33.65
N LEU A 83 79.98 21.90 34.60
CA LEU A 83 80.94 22.54 35.49
C LEU A 83 82.09 23.11 34.62
N ALA A 84 82.08 24.42 34.38
CA ALA A 84 83.21 25.12 33.82
C ALA A 84 84.25 25.47 34.92
N PRO A 85 85.56 25.48 34.62
CA PRO A 85 86.62 25.75 35.60
C PRO A 85 86.61 27.22 36.04
N VAL A 86 86.84 27.43 37.33
CA VAL A 86 87.10 28.74 37.96
C VAL A 86 88.32 29.40 37.29
N PRO A 87 88.19 30.59 36.67
CA PRO A 87 89.33 31.41 36.29
C PRO A 87 89.80 32.25 37.48
N ALA A 88 91.11 32.45 37.54
CA ALA A 88 91.85 33.23 38.53
C ALA A 88 91.30 34.67 38.76
N PRO A 89 91.58 35.28 39.92
CA PRO A 89 91.13 36.62 40.25
C PRO A 89 91.78 37.66 39.31
N SER A 90 90.96 38.25 38.44
CA SER A 90 91.33 39.41 37.64
C SER A 90 91.41 40.68 38.51
N PRO A 91 92.27 41.64 38.17
CA PRO A 91 92.49 42.85 38.95
C PRO A 91 91.26 43.75 38.95
N ALA A 92 91.12 44.55 40.01
CA ALA A 92 90.07 45.53 40.22
C ALA A 92 89.79 46.37 38.96
N PRO A 93 88.52 46.52 38.53
CA PRO A 93 88.19 47.33 37.38
C PRO A 93 88.51 48.79 37.69
N ALA A 94 89.23 49.43 36.77
CA ALA A 94 89.41 50.87 36.75
C ALA A 94 88.04 51.57 36.72
N SER A 95 87.96 52.70 37.42
CA SER A 95 86.77 53.53 37.56
C SER A 95 86.02 53.72 36.23
N PRO A 96 84.67 53.65 36.23
CA PRO A 96 83.90 53.82 35.01
C PRO A 96 84.18 55.21 34.39
N PRO A 97 84.32 55.31 33.06
CA PRO A 97 84.41 56.60 32.41
C PRO A 97 83.15 57.42 32.73
N ALA A 98 83.31 58.73 32.89
CA ALA A 98 82.20 59.66 33.10
C ALA A 98 81.14 59.43 32.01
N VAL A 99 79.90 59.21 32.44
CA VAL A 99 78.76 58.96 31.57
C VAL A 99 78.58 60.14 30.62
N ASP A 100 78.68 59.87 29.32
CA ASP A 100 78.36 60.84 28.27
C ASP A 100 76.83 61.10 28.29
N PRO A 101 76.37 62.31 28.65
CA PRO A 101 74.95 62.63 28.75
C PRO A 101 74.20 62.44 27.42
N ASP A 102 74.86 62.59 26.27
CA ASP A 102 74.23 62.40 24.96
C ASP A 102 73.91 60.91 24.68
N ALA A 103 74.73 59.99 25.21
CA ALA A 103 74.46 58.55 25.12
C ALA A 103 73.20 58.15 25.90
N VAL A 104 72.97 58.76 27.07
CA VAL A 104 71.77 58.52 27.90
C VAL A 104 70.51 59.04 27.21
N VAL A 105 70.57 60.23 26.61
CA VAL A 105 69.44 60.81 25.85
C VAL A 105 69.08 59.94 24.65
N ASN A 106 70.08 59.42 23.92
CA ASN A 106 69.85 58.50 22.80
C ASN A 106 69.23 57.17 23.24
N ILE A 107 69.69 56.60 24.36
CA ILE A 107 69.10 55.38 24.94
C ILE A 107 67.63 55.61 25.31
N ASN A 108 67.31 56.73 25.98
CA ASN A 108 65.95 57.07 26.35
C ASN A 108 65.04 57.24 25.14
N ARG A 109 65.51 57.94 24.09
CA ARG A 109 64.76 58.08 22.84
C ARG A 109 64.47 56.73 22.17
N ARG A 110 65.44 55.80 22.19
CA ARG A 110 65.24 54.44 21.67
C ARG A 110 64.27 53.63 22.53
N LEU A 111 64.31 53.81 23.84
CA LEU A 111 63.36 53.22 24.79
C LEU A 111 61.94 53.71 24.51
N ASP A 112 61.75 55.02 24.40
CA ASP A 112 60.44 55.62 24.07
C ASP A 112 59.92 55.13 22.71
N ALA A 113 60.81 55.01 21.72
CA ALA A 113 60.47 54.45 20.41
C ALA A 113 60.12 52.95 20.44
N LEU A 114 60.55 52.21 21.47
CA LEU A 114 60.25 50.78 21.67
C LEU A 114 58.96 50.55 22.45
N ILE A 115 58.58 51.47 23.35
CA ILE A 115 57.39 51.33 24.21
C ILE A 115 56.12 51.21 23.37
N GLY A 116 55.93 52.07 22.36
CA GLY A 116 54.74 52.06 21.49
C GLY A 116 54.52 50.69 20.79
N PRO A 117 55.51 50.16 20.06
CA PRO A 117 55.43 48.82 19.45
C PRO A 117 55.12 47.69 20.44
N ILE A 118 55.65 47.75 21.67
CA ILE A 118 55.36 46.75 22.71
C ILE A 118 53.89 46.81 23.15
N GLU A 119 53.35 48.02 23.34
CA GLU A 119 51.94 48.20 23.67
C GLU A 119 51.02 47.66 22.56
N ASP A 120 51.34 47.94 21.30
CA ASP A 120 50.55 47.46 20.16
C ASP A 120 50.64 45.94 20.01
N MET A 121 51.85 45.35 20.14
CA MET A 121 52.00 43.89 20.21
C MET A 121 51.19 43.27 21.35
N THR A 122 51.10 43.95 22.49
CA THR A 122 50.32 43.48 23.64
C THR A 122 48.82 43.49 23.33
N LYS A 123 48.33 44.55 22.67
CA LYS A 123 46.93 44.62 22.20
C LYS A 123 46.63 43.51 21.19
N ASP A 124 47.52 43.30 20.22
CA ASP A 124 47.36 42.27 19.19
C ASP A 124 47.37 40.86 19.78
N ASN A 125 48.25 40.57 20.74
CA ASN A 125 48.27 39.30 21.45
C ASN A 125 46.97 39.05 22.22
N ASN A 126 46.44 40.07 22.89
CA ASN A 126 45.16 39.95 23.59
C ASN A 126 44.00 39.73 22.60
N ALA A 127 43.99 40.42 21.47
CA ALA A 127 42.99 40.22 20.41
C ALA A 127 43.08 38.81 19.81
N LEU A 128 44.29 38.31 19.56
CA LEU A 128 44.52 36.95 19.05
C LEU A 128 44.07 35.90 20.07
N LYS A 129 44.40 36.09 21.35
CA LYS A 129 43.97 35.20 22.44
C LYS A 129 42.44 35.09 22.52
N ASN A 130 41.73 36.21 22.38
CA ASN A 130 40.27 36.22 22.34
C ASN A 130 39.72 35.46 21.13
N LYS A 131 40.29 35.67 19.93
CA LYS A 131 39.92 34.91 18.72
C LYS A 131 40.14 33.40 18.88
N VAL A 132 41.26 33.00 19.50
CA VAL A 132 41.56 31.59 19.79
C VAL A 132 40.54 31.00 20.77
N ALA A 133 40.15 31.73 21.81
CA ALA A 133 39.11 31.28 22.74
C ALA A 133 37.76 31.09 22.02
N THR A 134 37.34 32.06 21.20
CA THR A 134 36.10 31.94 20.41
C THR A 134 36.13 30.77 19.42
N LEU A 135 37.26 30.52 18.76
CA LEU A 135 37.41 29.38 17.85
C LEU A 135 37.32 28.06 18.61
N LYS A 136 37.92 27.97 19.81
CA LYS A 136 37.85 26.78 20.65
C LYS A 136 36.41 26.45 21.04
N ASP A 137 35.63 27.45 21.41
CA ASP A 137 34.21 27.25 21.76
C ASP A 137 33.40 26.74 20.57
N LYS A 138 33.62 27.33 19.37
CA LYS A 138 32.98 26.89 18.13
C LYS A 138 33.34 25.46 17.74
N VAL A 139 34.59 25.04 17.95
CA VAL A 139 35.02 23.65 17.71
C VAL A 139 34.28 22.71 18.67
N GLY A 140 34.15 23.08 19.94
CA GLY A 140 33.38 22.29 20.91
C GLY A 140 31.89 22.16 20.55
N GLU A 141 31.29 23.23 20.04
CA GLU A 141 29.89 23.20 19.53
C GLU A 141 29.75 22.27 18.32
N GLN A 142 30.69 22.35 17.36
CA GLN A 142 30.70 21.47 16.19
C GLN A 142 30.93 20.00 16.57
N ASP A 143 31.80 19.70 17.54
CA ASP A 143 32.02 18.33 18.01
C ASP A 143 30.76 17.74 18.66
N ALA A 144 29.99 18.56 19.38
CA ALA A 144 28.70 18.16 19.94
C ALA A 144 27.68 17.87 18.83
N GLU A 145 27.59 18.73 17.81
CA GLU A 145 26.70 18.52 16.67
C GLU A 145 27.07 17.25 15.87
N ILE A 146 28.36 17.01 15.63
CA ILE A 146 28.87 15.79 14.98
C ILE A 146 28.44 14.55 15.76
N THR A 147 28.49 14.60 17.09
CA THR A 147 28.07 13.48 17.95
C THR A 147 26.58 13.21 17.80
N VAL A 148 25.74 14.26 17.84
CA VAL A 148 24.29 14.13 17.62
C VAL A 148 23.95 13.58 16.23
N LEU A 149 24.67 14.01 15.19
CA LEU A 149 24.47 13.50 13.83
C LEU A 149 24.85 12.02 13.71
N LYS A 150 25.93 11.58 14.38
CA LYS A 150 26.31 10.15 14.43
C LYS A 150 25.23 9.30 15.07
N ASP A 151 24.66 9.74 16.18
CA ASP A 151 23.57 9.01 16.86
C ASP A 151 22.32 8.91 15.98
N LYS A 152 21.97 10.00 15.27
CA LYS A 152 20.86 10.00 14.31
C LYS A 152 21.11 9.03 13.15
N MET A 153 22.33 8.98 12.61
CA MET A 153 22.69 8.02 11.56
C MET A 153 22.55 6.58 12.03
N ALA A 154 23.07 6.24 13.22
CA ALA A 154 22.91 4.90 13.80
C ALA A 154 21.42 4.52 14.02
N GLY A 155 20.60 5.50 14.42
CA GLY A 155 19.15 5.31 14.54
C GLY A 155 18.47 5.01 13.20
N LEU A 156 18.86 5.73 12.14
CA LEU A 156 18.35 5.51 10.79
C LEU A 156 18.79 4.16 10.21
N GLU A 157 20.03 3.74 10.42
CA GLU A 157 20.52 2.41 9.99
C GLU A 157 19.71 1.28 10.62
N LYS A 158 19.43 1.38 11.93
CA LYS A 158 18.60 0.41 12.64
C LYS A 158 17.17 0.36 12.09
N LEU A 159 16.59 1.51 11.77
CA LEU A 159 15.25 1.60 11.19
C LEU A 159 15.23 1.01 9.77
N SER A 160 16.24 1.29 8.95
CA SER A 160 16.41 0.72 7.62
C SER A 160 16.46 -0.80 7.67
N GLY A 161 17.26 -1.38 8.56
CA GLY A 161 17.34 -2.83 8.72
C GLY A 161 16.02 -3.46 9.16
N LYS A 162 15.23 -2.78 10.00
CA LYS A 162 13.88 -3.26 10.38
C LYS A 162 12.92 -3.24 9.18
N GLN A 163 12.97 -2.19 8.36
CA GLN A 163 12.15 -2.08 7.16
C GLN A 163 12.50 -3.15 6.12
N GLU A 164 13.79 -3.45 5.93
CA GLU A 164 14.24 -4.53 5.03
C GLU A 164 13.74 -5.91 5.47
N ALA A 165 13.75 -6.18 6.78
CA ALA A 165 13.20 -7.41 7.33
C ALA A 165 11.68 -7.52 7.10
N GLU A 166 10.93 -6.42 7.31
CA GLU A 166 9.49 -6.38 7.05
C GLU A 166 9.14 -6.56 5.58
N ILE A 167 9.91 -5.93 4.67
CA ILE A 167 9.77 -6.12 3.22
C ILE A 167 9.97 -7.59 2.84
N THR A 168 10.93 -8.26 3.45
CA THR A 168 11.19 -9.68 3.20
C THR A 168 10.00 -10.55 3.63
N VAL A 169 9.46 -10.32 4.82
CA VAL A 169 8.27 -11.04 5.32
C VAL A 169 7.04 -10.78 4.43
N LEU A 170 6.84 -9.55 3.97
CA LEU A 170 5.73 -9.22 3.08
C LEU A 170 5.86 -9.93 1.72
N LYS A 171 7.07 -10.00 1.15
CA LYS A 171 7.32 -10.76 -0.09
C LYS A 171 6.98 -12.24 0.06
N ASP A 172 7.36 -12.86 1.17
CA ASP A 172 7.04 -14.26 1.44
C ASP A 172 5.53 -14.50 1.55
N ARG A 173 4.81 -13.57 2.20
CA ARG A 173 3.35 -13.63 2.31
C ARG A 173 2.66 -13.49 0.95
N VAL A 174 3.14 -12.60 0.10
CA VAL A 174 2.60 -12.44 -1.27
C VAL A 174 2.80 -13.73 -2.07
N ALA A 175 4.01 -14.30 -2.04
CA ALA A 175 4.30 -15.56 -2.73
C ALA A 175 3.48 -16.76 -2.20
N ALA A 176 3.10 -16.75 -0.92
CA ALA A 176 2.20 -17.77 -0.36
C ALA A 176 0.74 -17.58 -0.84
N LEU A 177 0.28 -16.33 -0.93
CA LEU A 177 -1.05 -16.02 -1.45
C LEU A 177 -1.20 -16.33 -2.94
N GLU A 178 -0.16 -16.07 -3.74
CA GLU A 178 -0.13 -16.41 -5.16
C GLU A 178 -0.29 -17.93 -5.37
N ARG A 179 0.48 -18.75 -4.63
CA ARG A 179 0.33 -20.21 -4.68
C ARG A 179 -1.06 -20.69 -4.29
N LEU A 180 -1.64 -20.12 -3.23
CA LEU A 180 -2.99 -20.47 -2.80
C LEU A 180 -4.04 -20.08 -3.85
N SER A 181 -3.85 -18.96 -4.54
CA SER A 181 -4.71 -18.56 -5.67
C SER A 181 -4.61 -19.56 -6.82
N GLU A 182 -3.39 -19.92 -7.21
CA GLU A 182 -3.16 -20.92 -8.28
C GLU A 182 -3.76 -22.28 -7.94
N GLU A 183 -3.66 -22.72 -6.68
CA GLU A 183 -4.29 -23.95 -6.19
C GLU A 183 -5.83 -23.88 -6.26
N GLN A 184 -6.42 -22.73 -5.90
CA GLN A 184 -7.87 -22.53 -6.02
C GLN A 184 -8.35 -22.52 -7.46
N ASP A 185 -7.63 -21.83 -8.35
CA ASP A 185 -7.97 -21.78 -9.77
C ASP A 185 -7.86 -23.18 -10.40
N ALA A 186 -6.83 -23.95 -10.07
CA ALA A 186 -6.69 -25.34 -10.50
C ALA A 186 -7.84 -26.22 -10.00
N ALA A 187 -8.24 -26.07 -8.74
CA ALA A 187 -9.37 -26.81 -8.17
C ALA A 187 -10.70 -26.41 -8.82
N TYR A 188 -10.90 -25.12 -9.13
CA TYR A 188 -12.08 -24.63 -9.83
C TYR A 188 -12.17 -25.22 -11.24
N GLU A 189 -11.07 -25.21 -12.00
CA GLU A 189 -11.02 -25.78 -13.34
C GLU A 189 -11.24 -27.29 -13.34
N ASP A 190 -10.75 -28.02 -12.32
CA ASP A 190 -11.02 -29.46 -12.17
C ASP A 190 -12.50 -29.74 -11.92
N ILE A 191 -13.13 -29.03 -10.97
CA ILE A 191 -14.56 -29.16 -10.69
C ILE A 191 -15.38 -28.78 -11.92
N HIS A 192 -15.02 -27.68 -12.57
CA HIS A 192 -15.71 -27.19 -13.77
C HIS A 192 -15.58 -28.20 -14.92
N GLY A 193 -14.38 -28.73 -15.17
CA GLY A 193 -14.12 -29.78 -16.15
C GLY A 193 -14.91 -31.05 -15.86
N TRP A 194 -14.96 -31.46 -14.58
CA TRP A 194 -15.77 -32.61 -14.15
C TRP A 194 -17.26 -32.39 -14.41
N LEU A 195 -17.80 -31.21 -14.07
CA LEU A 195 -19.21 -30.86 -14.27
C LEU A 195 -19.58 -30.83 -15.75
N VAL A 196 -18.75 -30.21 -16.59
CA VAL A 196 -18.96 -30.14 -18.04
C VAL A 196 -18.94 -31.52 -18.68
N THR A 197 -18.03 -32.40 -18.22
CA THR A 197 -17.84 -33.72 -18.82
C THR A 197 -18.90 -34.73 -18.36
N ASN A 198 -19.28 -34.71 -17.08
CA ASN A 198 -20.10 -35.77 -16.51
C ASN A 198 -21.59 -35.48 -16.52
N ASP A 199 -22.03 -34.21 -16.58
CA ASP A 199 -23.46 -33.93 -16.51
C ASP A 199 -23.87 -32.58 -17.13
N ILE A 200 -23.94 -32.54 -18.48
CA ILE A 200 -24.56 -31.42 -19.23
C ILE A 200 -25.97 -31.14 -18.69
N LYS A 201 -26.71 -32.18 -18.28
CA LYS A 201 -28.03 -32.03 -17.68
C LYS A 201 -27.95 -31.40 -16.29
N TYR A 202 -26.87 -31.58 -15.53
CA TYR A 202 -26.64 -30.88 -14.25
C TYR A 202 -26.39 -29.40 -14.46
N MET A 203 -25.58 -29.03 -15.46
CA MET A 203 -25.36 -27.60 -15.78
C MET A 203 -26.65 -26.94 -16.25
N ASP A 204 -27.45 -27.63 -17.07
CA ASP A 204 -28.76 -27.14 -17.48
C ASP A 204 -29.73 -27.06 -16.28
N ARG A 205 -29.72 -28.04 -15.37
CA ARG A 205 -30.50 -27.98 -14.11
C ARG A 205 -30.05 -26.82 -13.21
N LEU A 206 -28.75 -26.56 -13.10
CA LEU A 206 -28.20 -25.48 -12.28
C LEU A 206 -28.55 -24.11 -12.87
N ARG A 207 -28.38 -23.95 -14.19
CA ARG A 207 -28.80 -22.75 -14.93
C ARG A 207 -30.30 -22.53 -14.80
N LEU A 208 -31.10 -23.56 -15.01
CA LEU A 208 -32.55 -23.50 -14.88
C LEU A 208 -32.97 -23.15 -13.46
N ARG A 209 -32.32 -23.73 -12.44
CA ARG A 209 -32.56 -23.39 -11.04
C ARG A 209 -32.23 -21.93 -10.74
N GLN A 210 -31.11 -21.41 -11.25
CA GLN A 210 -30.74 -20.01 -11.08
C GLN A 210 -31.76 -19.08 -11.75
N ILE A 211 -32.18 -19.38 -12.98
CA ILE A 211 -33.22 -18.61 -13.70
C ILE A 211 -34.53 -18.63 -12.90
N LEU A 212 -34.92 -19.79 -12.38
CA LEU A 212 -36.12 -19.93 -11.55
C LEU A 212 -36.00 -19.13 -10.24
N ASP A 213 -34.86 -19.19 -9.55
CA ASP A 213 -34.65 -18.44 -8.31
C ASP A 213 -34.66 -16.92 -8.57
N MET A 214 -34.08 -16.44 -9.68
CA MET A 214 -34.18 -15.03 -10.05
C MET A 214 -35.61 -14.62 -10.43
N GLY A 215 -36.32 -15.46 -11.17
CA GLY A 215 -37.72 -15.21 -11.53
C GLY A 215 -38.62 -15.17 -10.30
N GLN A 216 -38.51 -16.15 -9.41
CA GLN A 216 -39.21 -16.19 -8.11
C GLN A 216 -38.87 -14.95 -7.26
N ALA A 217 -37.61 -14.53 -7.26
CA ALA A 217 -37.20 -13.31 -6.55
C ALA A 217 -37.85 -12.05 -7.13
N ARG A 218 -37.93 -11.94 -8.47
CA ARG A 218 -38.62 -10.82 -9.14
C ARG A 218 -40.11 -10.82 -8.82
N LEU A 219 -40.77 -11.98 -8.88
CA LEU A 219 -42.19 -12.12 -8.52
C LEU A 219 -42.45 -11.76 -7.05
N ALA A 220 -41.58 -12.16 -6.13
CA ALA A 220 -41.66 -11.78 -4.72
C ALA A 220 -41.63 -10.26 -4.51
N ARG A 221 -40.78 -9.55 -5.27
CA ARG A 221 -40.68 -8.08 -5.22
C ARG A 221 -41.97 -7.43 -5.71
N PHE A 222 -42.52 -7.91 -6.82
CA PHE A 222 -43.75 -7.36 -7.38
C PHE A 222 -44.97 -7.63 -6.51
N ALA A 223 -45.01 -8.76 -5.82
CA ALA A 223 -46.05 -9.08 -4.85
C ALA A 223 -45.86 -8.39 -3.49
N ASN A 224 -44.84 -7.54 -3.33
CA ASN A 224 -44.49 -6.86 -2.07
C ASN A 224 -44.47 -7.80 -0.85
N LEU A 225 -43.91 -9.00 -1.02
CA LEU A 225 -43.91 -9.99 0.05
C LEU A 225 -43.10 -9.49 1.27
N PRO A 226 -43.59 -9.74 2.49
CA PRO A 226 -42.93 -9.28 3.71
C PRO A 226 -41.60 -10.02 3.89
N ILE A 227 -40.49 -9.28 3.74
CA ILE A 227 -39.13 -9.79 3.95
C ILE A 227 -38.37 -8.77 4.78
N ASP A 228 -37.50 -9.26 5.65
CA ASP A 228 -36.53 -8.43 6.36
C ASP A 228 -35.80 -7.49 5.37
N PRO A 229 -35.85 -6.15 5.57
CA PRO A 229 -35.20 -5.20 4.69
C PRO A 229 -33.71 -5.47 4.50
N ALA A 230 -33.02 -6.05 5.49
CA ALA A 230 -31.62 -6.46 5.36
C ALA A 230 -31.44 -7.60 4.33
N GLN A 231 -32.43 -8.47 4.18
CA GLN A 231 -32.40 -9.63 3.30
C GLN A 231 -33.01 -9.38 1.92
N SER A 232 -33.80 -8.31 1.78
CA SER A 232 -34.46 -7.90 0.52
C SER A 232 -33.50 -7.70 -0.67
N ARG A 233 -32.20 -7.49 -0.39
CA ARG A 233 -31.15 -7.34 -1.41
C ARG A 233 -30.74 -8.66 -2.05
N TYR A 234 -30.96 -9.79 -1.39
CA TYR A 234 -30.51 -11.10 -1.86
C TYR A 234 -31.62 -11.85 -2.59
N ALA A 235 -31.38 -12.20 -3.86
CA ALA A 235 -32.34 -12.94 -4.69
C ALA A 235 -32.75 -14.29 -4.06
N VAL A 236 -31.82 -14.95 -3.35
CA VAL A 236 -32.09 -16.23 -2.67
C VAL A 236 -33.15 -16.08 -1.58
N ALA A 237 -33.13 -14.99 -0.79
CA ALA A 237 -34.10 -14.75 0.27
C ALA A 237 -35.50 -14.46 -0.30
N LEU A 238 -35.57 -13.64 -1.35
CA LEU A 238 -36.81 -13.36 -2.08
C LEU A 238 -37.42 -14.60 -2.75
N SER A 239 -36.61 -15.43 -3.41
CA SER A 239 -37.06 -16.73 -3.95
C SER A 239 -37.65 -17.61 -2.86
N ARG A 240 -37.04 -17.64 -1.67
CA ARG A 240 -37.54 -18.42 -0.53
C ARG A 240 -38.87 -17.87 -0.02
N ALA A 241 -39.01 -16.56 0.11
CA ALA A 241 -40.25 -15.93 0.55
C ALA A 241 -41.41 -16.21 -0.41
N TRP A 242 -41.18 -16.08 -1.72
CA TRP A 242 -42.15 -16.47 -2.75
C TRP A 242 -42.61 -17.92 -2.58
N ARG A 243 -41.66 -18.84 -2.42
CA ARG A 243 -41.97 -20.26 -2.24
C ARG A 243 -42.69 -20.54 -0.93
N ALA A 244 -42.29 -19.90 0.16
CA ALA A 244 -42.91 -20.06 1.47
C ALA A 244 -44.38 -19.63 1.44
N HIS A 245 -44.68 -18.53 0.76
CA HIS A 245 -46.05 -18.04 0.62
C HIS A 245 -46.95 -19.00 -0.18
N LEU A 246 -46.38 -19.76 -1.11
CA LEU A 246 -47.10 -20.76 -1.91
C LEU A 246 -47.07 -22.17 -1.29
N ALA A 247 -46.36 -22.38 -0.18
CA ALA A 247 -46.16 -23.72 0.40
C ALA A 247 -47.41 -24.28 1.08
N GLY A 248 -48.33 -23.41 1.53
CA GLY A 248 -49.57 -23.80 2.21
C GLY A 248 -50.71 -24.24 1.29
N CYS A 249 -50.52 -24.16 -0.03
CA CYS A 249 -51.55 -24.49 -1.00
C CYS A 249 -51.63 -26.01 -1.25
N ALA A 250 -52.85 -26.53 -1.36
CA ALA A 250 -53.10 -27.98 -1.46
C ALA A 250 -52.64 -28.63 -2.76
N ASP A 251 -52.69 -27.92 -3.89
CA ASP A 251 -52.31 -28.42 -5.21
C ASP A 251 -51.72 -27.30 -6.10
N ASN A 252 -51.22 -27.68 -7.29
CA ASN A 252 -50.56 -26.74 -8.20
C ASN A 252 -51.51 -25.72 -8.85
N ASP A 253 -52.79 -26.05 -9.03
CA ASP A 253 -53.76 -25.11 -9.62
C ASP A 253 -54.12 -24.02 -8.61
N TYR A 254 -54.30 -24.39 -7.34
CA TYR A 254 -54.49 -23.45 -6.24
C TYR A 254 -53.25 -22.57 -6.02
N ARG A 255 -52.04 -23.11 -6.23
CA ARG A 255 -50.78 -22.34 -6.18
C ARG A 255 -50.68 -21.31 -7.30
N LEU A 256 -51.06 -21.71 -8.51
CA LEU A 256 -51.12 -20.80 -9.65
C LEU A 256 -52.13 -19.69 -9.41
N GLN A 257 -53.33 -20.02 -8.92
CA GLN A 257 -54.35 -19.02 -8.58
C GLN A 257 -53.88 -18.06 -7.49
N THR A 258 -53.24 -18.58 -6.43
CA THR A 258 -52.67 -17.77 -5.36
C THR A 258 -51.59 -16.82 -5.89
N ALA A 259 -50.70 -17.31 -6.77
CA ALA A 259 -49.70 -16.48 -7.42
C ALA A 259 -50.31 -15.38 -8.30
N ARG A 260 -51.40 -15.67 -9.03
CA ARG A 260 -52.16 -14.64 -9.79
C ARG A 260 -52.74 -13.58 -8.88
N GLN A 261 -53.31 -13.98 -7.76
CA GLN A 261 -53.87 -13.06 -6.79
C GLN A 261 -52.80 -12.15 -6.18
N LEU A 262 -51.61 -12.68 -5.88
CA LEU A 262 -50.46 -11.90 -5.39
C LEU A 262 -49.94 -10.89 -6.42
N LEU A 263 -50.13 -11.15 -7.70
CA LEU A 263 -49.64 -10.30 -8.79
C LEU A 263 -50.73 -9.37 -9.35
N ILE A 264 -51.95 -9.35 -8.79
CA ILE A 264 -53.06 -8.57 -9.36
C ILE A 264 -52.79 -7.06 -9.35
N ASP A 265 -52.10 -6.57 -8.31
CA ASP A 265 -51.73 -5.17 -8.14
C ASP A 265 -50.32 -4.86 -8.69
N CYS A 266 -49.72 -5.81 -9.43
CA CYS A 266 -48.40 -5.62 -10.01
C CYS A 266 -48.45 -4.57 -11.14
N PRO A 267 -47.63 -3.50 -11.08
CA PRO A 267 -47.63 -2.46 -12.12
C PRO A 267 -46.97 -2.92 -13.43
N ASP A 268 -46.23 -4.03 -13.41
CA ASP A 268 -45.53 -4.57 -14.58
C ASP A 268 -46.47 -5.41 -15.45
N VAL A 269 -46.86 -4.85 -16.60
CA VAL A 269 -47.77 -5.47 -17.56
C VAL A 269 -47.24 -6.83 -18.06
N GLU A 270 -45.92 -6.98 -18.22
CA GLU A 270 -45.34 -8.26 -18.65
C GLU A 270 -45.53 -9.35 -17.60
N THR A 271 -45.46 -8.99 -16.33
CA THR A 271 -45.64 -9.92 -15.21
C THR A 271 -47.11 -10.29 -15.02
N THR A 272 -48.03 -9.32 -15.15
CA THR A 272 -49.48 -9.59 -15.02
C THR A 272 -50.04 -10.36 -16.21
N SER A 273 -49.55 -10.08 -17.43
CA SER A 273 -49.95 -10.77 -18.67
C SER A 273 -49.21 -12.07 -18.96
N MET A 274 -48.27 -12.47 -18.09
CA MET A 274 -47.54 -13.74 -18.20
C MET A 274 -48.53 -14.90 -18.39
N SER A 275 -48.25 -15.88 -19.26
CA SER A 275 -49.14 -17.02 -19.47
C SER A 275 -49.14 -17.96 -18.26
N ASP A 276 -50.22 -18.73 -18.07
CA ASP A 276 -50.30 -19.72 -16.99
C ASP A 276 -49.19 -20.78 -17.11
N GLY A 277 -48.81 -21.16 -18.33
CA GLY A 277 -47.70 -22.09 -18.55
C GLY A 277 -46.37 -21.54 -18.02
N SER A 278 -46.07 -20.26 -18.28
CA SER A 278 -44.86 -19.62 -17.76
C SER A 278 -44.90 -19.43 -16.25
N LEU A 279 -46.05 -19.04 -15.69
CA LEU A 279 -46.21 -18.83 -14.25
C LEU A 279 -46.18 -20.16 -13.47
N ARG A 280 -46.64 -21.27 -14.08
CA ARG A 280 -46.50 -22.63 -13.54
C ARG A 280 -45.03 -22.99 -13.26
N LEU A 281 -44.09 -22.60 -14.14
CA LEU A 281 -42.66 -22.86 -13.92
C LEU A 281 -42.12 -22.25 -12.62
N PHE A 282 -42.65 -21.11 -12.20
CA PHE A 282 -42.23 -20.42 -10.97
C PHE A 282 -43.03 -20.84 -9.73
N THR A 283 -44.15 -21.54 -9.92
CA THR A 283 -45.08 -21.90 -8.85
C THR A 283 -45.08 -23.40 -8.56
N GLU A 284 -44.73 -24.31 -9.48
CA GLU A 284 -44.87 -25.77 -9.35
C GLU A 284 -44.08 -26.42 -8.19
N TYR A 285 -44.70 -27.42 -7.54
CA TYR A 285 -44.10 -28.29 -6.51
C TYR A 285 -44.74 -29.68 -6.53
N PRO A 286 -43.93 -30.76 -6.40
CA PRO A 286 -42.47 -30.74 -6.49
C PRO A 286 -42.07 -30.38 -7.93
N SER A 287 -41.15 -29.44 -8.08
CA SER A 287 -40.55 -29.21 -9.39
C SER A 287 -39.72 -30.44 -9.75
N ASP A 288 -40.02 -31.09 -10.86
CA ASP A 288 -39.27 -32.26 -11.36
C ASP A 288 -37.78 -31.95 -11.60
N ILE A 289 -37.44 -30.67 -11.68
CA ILE A 289 -36.07 -30.15 -11.81
C ILE A 289 -35.30 -30.21 -10.47
N ARG A 290 -35.98 -30.37 -9.33
CA ARG A 290 -35.39 -30.32 -7.97
C ARG A 290 -35.25 -31.72 -7.36
N THR A 291 -34.04 -32.03 -6.90
CA THR A 291 -33.74 -33.30 -6.22
C THR A 291 -34.56 -33.48 -4.93
N PRO A 292 -34.88 -34.73 -4.53
CA PRO A 292 -35.61 -35.04 -3.30
C PRO A 292 -35.01 -34.41 -2.03
N GLU A 293 -33.70 -34.24 -1.98
CA GLU A 293 -33.00 -33.64 -0.83
C GLU A 293 -33.30 -32.15 -0.65
N SER A 294 -33.53 -31.41 -1.74
CA SER A 294 -33.99 -30.01 -1.69
C SER A 294 -35.43 -29.87 -1.14
N ARG A 295 -36.17 -30.99 -0.97
CA ARG A 295 -37.53 -30.98 -0.42
C ARG A 295 -37.54 -30.96 1.12
N ARG A 296 -36.47 -31.43 1.78
CA ARG A 296 -36.42 -31.56 3.26
C ARG A 296 -36.11 -30.26 3.99
N SER A 297 -35.58 -29.24 3.32
CA SER A 297 -35.28 -27.93 3.94
C SER A 297 -36.53 -27.09 4.25
N HIS A 298 -37.72 -27.61 3.93
CA HIS A 298 -38.99 -26.89 3.95
C HIS A 298 -39.92 -27.23 5.14
N CYS A 299 -39.55 -28.16 6.02
CA CYS A 299 -40.39 -28.58 7.17
C CYS A 299 -39.74 -28.32 8.53
N ALA A 300 -39.26 -27.09 8.78
CA ALA A 300 -39.26 -26.57 10.14
C ALA A 300 -40.45 -25.61 10.23
N PRO A 301 -41.56 -26.01 10.86
CA PRO A 301 -42.62 -25.06 11.15
C PRO A 301 -42.02 -24.05 12.14
N CYS A 302 -41.90 -22.79 11.72
CA CYS A 302 -41.81 -21.67 12.65
C CYS A 302 -43.17 -21.51 13.33
N THR A 303 -43.60 -22.48 14.13
CA THR A 303 -44.63 -22.29 15.15
C THR A 303 -44.00 -21.47 16.27
N GLY A 304 -43.86 -20.18 16.02
CA GLY A 304 -43.72 -19.20 17.10
C GLY A 304 -45.10 -18.99 17.67
N ASP A 305 -45.36 -19.61 18.81
CA ASP A 305 -46.51 -19.34 19.65
C ASP A 305 -46.54 -17.85 20.00
N TYR A 306 -47.30 -17.08 19.22
CA TYR A 306 -47.76 -15.74 19.57
C TYR A 306 -49.14 -15.89 20.18
N ASN A 307 -49.20 -16.25 21.47
CA ASN A 307 -50.35 -16.01 22.34
C ASN A 307 -49.93 -16.34 23.78
N ASP A 308 -49.45 -15.33 24.51
CA ASP A 308 -49.67 -15.18 25.95
C ASP A 308 -49.12 -13.82 26.41
N ILE A 309 -49.91 -12.77 26.18
CA ILE A 309 -49.98 -11.59 27.06
C ILE A 309 -51.45 -11.16 27.09
N GLN A 310 -52.20 -11.70 28.06
CA GLN A 310 -53.26 -11.00 28.79
C GLN A 310 -53.08 -11.26 30.28
#